data_AF-A0A970HY05-F1
#
_entry.id   AF-A0A970HY05-F1
#
_cell.length_a   1.000
_cell.length_b   1.000
_cell.length_c   1.000
_cell.angle_alpha   90.00
_cell.angle_beta   90.00
_cell.angle_gamma   90.00
#
_symmetry.space_group_name_H-M   'P 1'
#
loop_
_entity.id
_entity.type
_entity.pdbx_description
1 polymer ?
#
loop_
_entity_poly.entity_id
_entity_poly.type
_entity_poly.pdbx_seq_one_letter_code
_entity_poly.pdbx_strand_id
1 'polypeptide(L)' 'MIGTLERWMLLALMARGEMAAVGFVFAGKSIVRYKEFDRKDFAEYYLVGTLYSILIALGLTTLL' A
#
# COMPACT_ATOMS: atom_id res chain seq x y z
N MET A 1 -12.67 -9.97 -10.20
CA MET A 1 -12.36 -10.98 -9.15
C MET A 1 -11.15 -10.59 -8.28
N ILE A 2 -10.87 -9.29 -8.08
CA ILE A 2 -9.73 -8.81 -7.26
C ILE A 2 -10.04 -8.88 -5.75
N GLY A 3 -11.32 -8.75 -5.36
CA GLY A 3 -11.72 -8.71 -3.94
C GLY A 3 -11.54 -10.01 -3.15
N THR A 4 -11.48 -11.17 -3.81
CA THR A 4 -11.23 -12.45 -3.12
C THR A 4 -9.77 -12.59 -2.72
N LEU A 5 -8.83 -12.22 -3.59
CA LEU A 5 -7.40 -12.26 -3.31
C LEU A 5 -7.03 -11.32 -2.15
N GLU A 6 -7.60 -10.12 -2.15
CA GLU A 6 -7.38 -9.15 -1.08
C GLU A 6 -7.88 -9.68 0.28
N ARG A 7 -9.04 -10.36 0.33
CA ARG A 7 -9.54 -10.98 1.56
C ARG A 7 -8.59 -12.05 2.08
N TRP A 8 -8.05 -12.91 1.21
CA TRP A 8 -7.05 -13.90 1.62
C TRP A 8 -5.76 -13.26 2.10
N MET A 9 -5.31 -12.18 1.44
CA MET A 9 -4.13 -11.42 1.86
C MET A 9 -4.35 -10.78 3.24
N LEU A 10 -5.46 -10.06 3.42
CA LEU A 10 -5.83 -9.44 4.70
C LEU A 10 -5.95 -10.48 5.81
N LEU A 11 -6.52 -11.66 5.54
CA LEU A 11 -6.60 -12.76 6.50
C LEU A 11 -5.20 -13.28 6.90
N ALA A 12 -4.30 -13.49 5.92
CA ALA A 12 -2.94 -13.93 6.20
C ALA A 12 -2.14 -12.89 7.02
N LEU A 13 -2.32 -11.61 6.71
CA LEU A 13 -1.68 -10.50 7.43
C LEU A 13 -2.25 -10.32 8.85
N MET A 14 -3.57 -10.41 9.02
CA MET A 14 -4.19 -10.42 10.35
C MET A 14 -3.74 -11.62 11.18
N ALA A 15 -3.59 -12.80 10.57
CA ALA A 15 -3.09 -13.99 11.26
C ALA A 15 -1.65 -13.83 11.78
N ARG A 16 -0.84 -12.96 11.17
CA ARG A 16 0.49 -12.56 11.67
C ARG A 16 0.46 -11.40 12.67
N GLY A 17 -0.69 -10.77 12.91
CA GLY A 17 -0.81 -9.59 13.77
C GLY A 17 -0.31 -8.28 13.13
N GLU A 18 0.02 -8.29 11.83
CA GLU A 18 0.66 -7.17 11.14
C GLU A 18 -0.37 -6.11 10.68
N MET A 19 -0.92 -5.37 11.64
CA MET A 19 -1.97 -4.37 11.39
C MET A 19 -1.52 -3.22 10.47
N ALA A 20 -0.24 -2.85 10.50
CA ALA A 20 0.31 -1.81 9.62
C ALA A 20 0.20 -2.19 8.14
N ALA A 21 0.55 -3.43 7.81
CA ALA A 21 0.50 -3.92 6.45
C ALA A 21 -0.95 -4.22 5.99
N VAL A 22 -1.86 -4.57 6.90
CA VAL A 22 -3.32 -4.59 6.64
C VAL A 22 -3.81 -3.21 6.20
N GLY A 23 -3.41 -2.15 6.92
CA GLY A 23 -3.74 -0.76 6.58
C GLY A 23 -3.18 -0.34 5.21
N PHE A 24 -1.96 -0.78 4.88
CA PHE A 24 -1.33 -0.52 3.60
C PHE A 24 -2.09 -1.12 2.41
N VAL A 25 -2.53 -2.37 2.54
CA VAL A 25 -3.36 -3.04 1.52
C VAL A 25 -4.71 -2.32 1.34
N PHE A 26 -5.31 -1.88 2.43
CA PHE A 26 -6.59 -1.16 2.41
C PHE A 26 -6.45 0.23 1.77
N ALA A 27 -5.37 0.95 2.06
CA ALA A 27 -5.03 2.22 1.43
C ALA A 27 -4.83 2.03 -0.09
N GLY A 28 -4.05 1.03 -0.49
CA GLY A 28 -3.84 0.72 -1.92
C GLY A 28 -5.16 0.47 -2.67
N LYS A 29 -6.12 -0.22 -2.04
CA LYS A 29 -7.45 -0.46 -2.61
C LYS A 29 -8.26 0.83 -2.81
N SER A 30 -8.24 1.76 -1.86
CA SER A 30 -8.99 3.01 -1.97
C SER A 30 -8.41 3.91 -3.06
N ILE A 31 -7.08 3.92 -3.19
CA ILE A 31 -6.33 4.72 -4.17
C ILE A 31 -6.56 4.23 -5.60
N VAL A 32 -6.57 2.91 -5.84
CA VAL A 32 -6.85 2.32 -7.16
C VAL A 32 -8.26 2.64 -7.67
N ARG A 33 -9.21 2.93 -6.77
CA ARG A 33 -10.57 3.33 -7.15
C ARG A 33 -10.69 4.81 -7.51
N TYR A 34 -9.63 5.59 -7.29
CA TYR A 34 -9.61 7.01 -7.60
C TYR A 34 -9.46 7.22 -9.12
N LYS A 35 -10.35 8.02 -9.71
CA LYS A 35 -10.48 8.17 -11.18
C LYS A 35 -9.25 8.81 -11.83
N GLU A 36 -8.44 9.55 -11.07
CA GLU A 36 -7.16 10.10 -11.53
C GLU A 36 -6.03 9.06 -11.60
N PHE A 37 -6.19 7.86 -11.01
CA PHE A 37 -5.20 6.78 -11.11
C PHE A 37 -5.12 6.16 -12.52
N ASP A 38 -6.07 6.49 -13.39
CA ASP A 38 -6.04 6.18 -14.82
C ASP A 38 -5.01 7.07 -15.57
N ARG A 39 -4.68 8.24 -15.02
CA ARG A 39 -3.62 9.10 -15.56
C ARG A 39 -2.27 8.57 -15.10
N LYS A 40 -1.49 8.03 -16.05
CA LYS A 40 -0.13 7.51 -15.84
C LYS A 40 0.77 8.45 -15.02
N ASP A 41 0.71 9.74 -15.30
CA ASP A 41 1.52 10.78 -14.62
C ASP A 41 1.23 10.84 -13.11
N PHE A 42 -0.05 10.80 -12.75
CA PHE A 42 -0.48 10.82 -11.35
C PHE A 42 -0.14 9.50 -10.65
N ALA A 43 -0.37 8.37 -11.32
CA ALA A 43 -0.05 7.06 -10.78
C ALA A 43 1.46 6.91 -10.51
N GLU A 44 2.32 7.39 -11.43
CA GLU A 44 3.77 7.33 -11.28
C GLU A 44 4.26 8.26 -10.15
N TYR A 45 3.81 9.52 -10.14
CA TYR A 45 4.17 10.46 -9.06
C TYR A 45 3.73 9.94 -7.69
N TYR A 46 2.51 9.42 -7.59
CA TYR A 46 1.96 8.89 -6.34
C TYR A 46 2.68 7.62 -5.89
N LEU A 47 2.91 6.67 -6.80
CA LEU A 47 3.53 5.39 -6.48
C LEU A 47 5.01 5.57 -6.12
N VAL A 48 5.77 6.28 -6.96
CA VAL A 48 7.19 6.54 -6.73
C VAL A 48 7.39 7.44 -5.51
N GLY A 49 6.62 8.53 -5.39
CA GLY A 49 6.72 9.44 -4.26
C GLY A 49 6.39 8.78 -2.92
N THR A 50 5.28 8.02 -2.86
CA THR A 50 4.86 7.37 -1.61
C THR A 50 5.80 6.24 -1.21
N LEU A 51 6.22 5.38 -2.15
CA LEU A 51 7.17 4.30 -1.86
C LEU A 51 8.54 4.84 -1.45
N TYR A 52 9.01 5.93 -2.07
CA TYR A 52 10.28 6.55 -1.73
C TYR A 52 10.26 7.14 -0.31
N SER A 53 9.20 7.85 0.08
CA SER A 53 9.05 8.36 1.45
C SER A 53 8.98 7.24 2.49
N ILE A 54 8.27 6.14 2.19
CA ILE A 54 8.22 4.97 3.09
C ILE A 54 9.59 4.31 3.20
N LEU A 55 10.32 4.18 2.09
CA LEU A 55 11.66 3.58 2.08
C LEU A 55 12.63 4.40 2.94
N ILE A 56 12.62 5.73 2.82
CA ILE A 56 13.43 6.61 3.67
C ILE A 56 13.01 6.48 5.14
N ALA A 57 11.71 6.48 5.43
CA ALA A 57 11.21 6.38 6.80
C ALA A 57 11.63 5.05 7.45
N LEU A 58 11.46 3.93 6.75
CA LEU A 58 11.90 2.61 7.21
C LEU A 58 13.42 2.55 7.39
N GLY A 59 14.19 3.04 6.41
CA GLY A 59 15.64 3.08 6.48
C GLY A 59 16.14 3.89 7.68
N LEU A 60 15.54 5.05 7.93
CA LEU A 60 15.88 5.88 9.09
C LEU A 60 15.51 5.21 10.41
N THR A 61 14.34 4.55 10.49
CA THR A 61 13.93 3.81 11.69
C THR A 61 14.79 2.59 11.97
N THR A 62 15.30 1.88 10.95
CA THR A 62 16.21 0.74 11.15
C THR A 62 17.64 1.14 11.48
N LEU A 63 18.02 2.39 11.19
CA LEU A 63 19.37 2.92 11.44
C LEU A 63 19.48 3.61 12.82
N LEU A 64 18.36 4.08 13.37
CA LEU A 64 18.20 4.60 14.73
C LEU A 64 18.08 3.45 15.75
#